data_AF-A0A2V8QUG0-F1
#
_entry.id   AF-A0A2V8QUG0-F1
#
_cell.length_a   1.000
_cell.length_b   1.000
_cell.length_c   1.000
_cell.angle_alpha   90.00
_cell.angle_beta   90.00
_cell.angle_gamma   90.00
#
_symmetry.space_group_name_H-M   'P 1'
#
loop_
_entity.id
_entity.type
_entity.pdbx_description
1 polymer ?
#
loop_
_entity_poly.entity_id
_entity_poly.type
_entity_poly.pdbx_seq_one_letter_code
_entity_poly.pdbx_strand_id
1 'polypeptide(L)'
;MSAGLESNRVPKDTPAIRVLQVILAIALLGTLVWAGWRIYRTLPPAYGAPGEALRSGAQQDLTIIFRAAVSAGETRINLYPIDFSATEREYLMNARPGKSLEDFLARRLQNVEPIKVRIDASGQAVARVSEGDWWMHATSALTNGESMEWRVPLTISRKPQTIELSSDNAYERTKKF
;
A
#
# COMPACT_ATOMS: atom_id res chain seq x y z
N MET A 1 58.83 4.87 -60.45
CA MET A 1 57.98 5.58 -59.47
C MET A 1 56.56 5.49 -59.96
N SER A 2 55.75 4.59 -59.41
CA SER A 2 54.33 4.45 -59.75
C SER A 2 53.54 4.61 -58.46
N ALA A 3 52.97 5.80 -58.27
CA ALA A 3 52.04 6.06 -57.19
C ALA A 3 50.69 5.43 -57.57
N GLY A 4 50.34 4.32 -56.92
CA GLY A 4 48.99 3.77 -56.96
C GLY A 4 48.11 4.57 -56.01
N LEU A 5 47.27 5.42 -56.59
CA LEU A 5 46.17 6.10 -55.90
C LEU A 5 44.88 5.58 -56.53
N GLU A 6 44.09 4.78 -55.81
CA GLU A 6 42.68 4.48 -56.07
C GLU A 6 42.24 3.48 -54.98
N SER A 7 41.11 3.57 -54.29
CA SER A 7 39.97 4.48 -54.29
C SER A 7 39.25 4.16 -52.97
N ASN A 8 39.29 5.06 -51.98
CA ASN A 8 38.51 4.90 -50.75
C ASN A 8 37.04 5.25 -51.07
N ARG A 9 36.27 4.25 -51.54
CA ARG A 9 34.85 4.43 -51.86
C ARG A 9 34.05 4.52 -50.56
N VAL A 10 33.72 5.75 -50.18
CA VAL A 10 32.66 6.03 -49.20
C VAL A 10 31.35 5.42 -49.74
N PRO A 11 30.64 4.55 -48.99
CA PRO A 11 29.38 4.01 -49.44
C PRO A 11 28.36 5.15 -49.57
N LYS A 12 27.73 5.26 -50.75
CA LYS A 12 26.62 6.18 -50.96
C LYS A 12 25.44 5.69 -50.12
N ASP A 13 25.01 6.48 -49.15
CA ASP A 13 23.77 6.23 -48.42
C ASP A 13 22.59 6.29 -49.39
N THR A 14 22.17 5.12 -49.87
CA THR A 14 20.99 4.97 -50.73
C THR A 14 19.75 5.47 -49.96
N PRO A 15 18.82 6.21 -50.59
CA PRO A 15 17.62 6.74 -49.91
C PRO A 15 16.81 5.66 -49.18
N ALA A 16 16.87 4.41 -49.64
CA ALA A 16 16.29 3.25 -48.97
C ALA A 16 16.86 3.00 -47.56
N ILE A 17 18.17 3.19 -47.36
CA ILE A 17 18.84 3.02 -46.06
C ILE A 17 18.40 4.13 -45.10
N ARG A 18 18.24 5.36 -45.59
CA ARG A 18 17.71 6.47 -44.78
C ARG A 18 16.27 6.23 -44.34
N VAL A 19 15.41 5.74 -45.23
CA VAL A 19 14.01 5.40 -44.87
C VAL A 19 13.99 4.29 -43.82
N LEU A 20 14.81 3.27 -43.99
CA LEU A 20 14.94 2.18 -43.00
C LEU A 20 15.40 2.69 -41.64
N GLN A 21 16.39 3.59 -41.60
CA GLN A 21 16.86 4.22 -40.36
C GLN A 21 15.76 5.03 -39.66
N VAL A 22 14.97 5.78 -40.42
CA VAL A 22 13.86 6.57 -39.85
C VAL A 22 12.78 5.66 -39.27
N ILE A 23 12.40 4.60 -39.97
CA ILE A 23 11.43 3.61 -39.47
C ILE A 23 11.95 2.97 -38.18
N LEU A 24 13.24 2.59 -38.15
CA LEU A 24 13.85 1.97 -36.98
C LEU A 24 13.89 2.93 -35.78
N ALA A 25 14.20 4.21 -36.03
CA ALA A 25 14.20 5.24 -34.99
C ALA A 25 12.80 5.45 -34.40
N ILE A 26 11.77 5.51 -35.24
CA ILE A 26 10.37 5.64 -34.79
C ILE A 26 9.95 4.39 -34.02
N ALA A 27 10.32 3.19 -34.48
CA ALA A 27 10.01 1.95 -33.78
C ALA A 27 10.67 1.90 -32.39
N LEU A 28 11.92 2.33 -32.27
CA LEU A 28 12.64 2.42 -30.98
C LEU A 28 11.99 3.42 -30.02
N LEU A 29 11.60 4.60 -30.52
CA LEU A 29 10.89 5.57 -29.70
C LEU A 29 9.51 5.04 -29.27
N GLY A 30 8.81 4.37 -30.18
CA GLY A 30 7.51 3.74 -29.90
C GLY A 30 7.60 2.65 -28.84
N THR A 31 8.62 1.79 -28.87
CA THR A 31 8.80 0.74 -27.85
C THR A 31 9.18 1.33 -26.50
N LEU A 32 9.97 2.40 -26.45
CA LEU A 32 10.32 3.09 -25.21
C LEU A 32 9.09 3.72 -24.54
N VAL A 33 8.28 4.44 -25.32
CA VAL A 33 7.02 5.04 -24.85
C VAL A 33 6.02 3.96 -24.45
N TRP A 34 5.92 2.88 -25.22
CA TRP A 34 5.02 1.77 -24.91
C TRP A 34 5.46 1.00 -23.66
N ALA A 35 6.77 0.81 -23.46
CA ALA A 35 7.31 0.21 -22.25
C ALA A 35 7.05 1.11 -21.03
N GLY A 36 7.29 2.42 -21.15
CA GLY A 36 6.98 3.40 -20.11
C GLY A 36 5.49 3.44 -19.78
N TRP A 37 4.63 3.47 -20.80
CA TRP A 37 3.17 3.40 -20.64
C TRP A 37 2.73 2.07 -20.03
N ARG A 38 3.36 0.96 -20.46
CA ARG A 38 3.06 -0.38 -19.94
C ARG A 38 3.40 -0.48 -18.47
N ILE A 39 4.55 0.05 -18.06
CA ILE A 39 4.95 0.13 -16.66
C ILE A 39 3.98 1.05 -15.90
N TYR A 40 3.65 2.22 -16.44
CA TYR A 40 2.72 3.15 -15.81
C TYR A 40 1.32 2.55 -15.57
N ARG A 41 0.80 1.76 -16.52
CA ARG A 41 -0.49 1.05 -16.36
C ARG A 41 -0.39 -0.23 -15.52
N THR A 42 0.80 -0.81 -15.35
CA THR A 42 1.01 -2.00 -14.50
C THR A 42 1.55 -1.66 -13.13
N LEU A 43 1.80 -0.39 -12.83
CA LEU A 43 1.96 0.03 -11.44
C LEU A 43 0.63 -0.31 -10.76
N PRO A 44 0.64 -1.20 -9.74
CA PRO A 44 -0.52 -1.38 -8.89
C PRO A 44 -0.98 0.02 -8.45
N PRO A 45 -2.30 0.27 -8.36
CA PRO A 45 -2.79 1.53 -7.83
C PRO A 45 -1.98 1.82 -6.57
N ALA A 46 -1.32 2.99 -6.57
CA ALA A 46 -0.34 3.36 -5.57
C ALA A 46 -0.80 2.87 -4.20
N TYR A 47 0.06 2.11 -3.51
CA TYR A 47 -0.16 1.67 -2.13
C TYR A 47 -0.93 2.77 -1.37
N GLY A 48 -2.22 2.56 -1.13
CA GLY A 48 -3.10 3.58 -0.53
C GLY A 48 -4.29 4.10 -1.35
N ALA A 49 -4.62 3.57 -2.54
CA ALA A 49 -5.89 3.87 -3.21
C ALA A 49 -6.89 2.69 -3.08
N PRO A 50 -7.94 2.81 -2.23
CA PRO A 50 -8.92 1.75 -1.98
C PRO A 50 -9.98 1.64 -3.11
N GLY A 51 -9.54 1.66 -4.37
CA GLY A 51 -10.38 2.08 -5.49
C GLY A 51 -11.40 1.06 -6.01
N GLU A 52 -11.02 -0.21 -6.20
CA GLU A 52 -11.87 -1.15 -6.97
C GLU A 52 -12.05 -2.52 -6.33
N ALA A 53 -11.00 -3.11 -5.74
CA ALA A 53 -11.09 -4.44 -5.12
C ALA A 53 -12.04 -4.47 -3.91
N LEU A 54 -12.05 -3.41 -3.10
CA LEU A 54 -12.88 -3.32 -1.89
C LEU A 54 -14.38 -3.14 -2.19
N ARG A 55 -14.73 -2.57 -3.35
CA ARG A 55 -16.13 -2.29 -3.72
C ARG A 55 -16.83 -3.48 -4.37
N SER A 56 -16.08 -4.43 -4.94
CA SER A 56 -16.64 -5.60 -5.65
C SER A 56 -16.23 -6.95 -5.06
N GLY A 57 -15.35 -6.98 -4.05
CA GLY A 57 -14.87 -8.20 -3.41
C GLY A 57 -15.90 -8.82 -2.46
N ALA A 58 -15.94 -10.16 -2.41
CA ALA A 58 -16.78 -10.87 -1.44
C ALA A 58 -16.36 -10.49 -0.01
N GLN A 59 -17.33 -10.18 0.85
CA GLN A 59 -17.08 -9.95 2.28
C GLN A 59 -16.74 -11.27 2.96
N GLN A 60 -15.70 -11.25 3.78
CA GLN A 60 -15.21 -12.37 4.57
C GLN A 60 -15.19 -11.99 6.05
N ASP A 61 -15.47 -12.96 6.91
CA ASP A 61 -15.37 -12.77 8.36
C ASP A 61 -13.91 -12.97 8.78
N LEU A 62 -13.32 -11.89 9.33
CA LEU A 62 -12.01 -11.88 9.96
C LEU A 62 -12.21 -11.96 11.47
N THR A 63 -11.71 -13.05 12.07
CA THR A 63 -11.75 -13.22 13.52
C THR A 63 -10.46 -12.68 14.11
N ILE A 64 -10.56 -11.74 15.03
CA ILE A 64 -9.44 -11.15 15.75
C ILE A 64 -9.54 -11.65 17.19
N ILE A 65 -8.56 -12.42 17.62
CA ILE A 65 -8.47 -12.96 18.97
C ILE A 65 -7.45 -12.13 19.72
N PHE A 66 -7.83 -11.61 20.86
CA PHE A 66 -6.98 -10.83 21.72
C PHE A 66 -6.57 -11.66 22.94
N ARG A 67 -5.30 -12.04 22.95
CA ARG A 67 -4.65 -12.78 24.03
C ARG A 67 -3.67 -11.86 24.74
N ALA A 68 -4.16 -10.89 25.50
CA ALA A 68 -3.29 -10.17 26.42
C ALA A 68 -3.06 -10.96 27.70
N ALA A 69 -1.81 -10.97 28.16
CA ALA A 69 -1.41 -11.49 29.47
C ALA A 69 -1.91 -10.62 30.65
N VAL A 70 -2.49 -9.45 30.36
CA VAL A 70 -2.95 -8.44 31.33
C VAL A 70 -4.35 -8.01 30.93
N SER A 71 -5.26 -7.85 31.90
CA SER A 71 -6.64 -7.42 31.64
C SER A 71 -6.65 -6.16 30.77
N ALA A 72 -6.98 -6.31 29.49
CA ALA A 72 -7.17 -5.18 28.62
C ALA A 72 -8.44 -4.43 29.05
N GLY A 73 -8.31 -3.12 29.18
CA GLY A 73 -9.46 -2.24 29.24
C GLY A 73 -10.10 -2.09 27.86
N GLU A 74 -10.71 -0.93 27.61
CA GLU A 74 -11.38 -0.65 26.35
C GLU A 74 -10.38 -0.72 25.18
N THR A 75 -10.47 -1.80 24.40
CA THR A 75 -9.62 -2.01 23.22
C THR A 75 -10.38 -1.65 21.96
N ARG A 76 -9.83 -0.71 21.19
CA ARG A 76 -10.40 -0.23 19.93
C ARG A 76 -9.56 -0.77 18.78
N ILE A 77 -10.21 -1.42 17.83
CA ILE A 77 -9.57 -1.95 16.63
C ILE A 77 -10.15 -1.20 15.44
N ASN A 78 -9.27 -0.63 14.63
CA ASN A 78 -9.62 0.04 13.38
C ASN A 78 -8.89 -0.67 12.23
N LEU A 79 -9.65 -1.08 11.22
CA LEU A 79 -9.10 -1.69 10.00
C LEU A 79 -9.17 -0.65 8.88
N TYR A 80 -8.00 -0.31 8.35
CA TYR A 80 -7.83 0.64 7.27
C TYR A 80 -7.48 -0.09 5.98
N PRO A 81 -8.12 0.24 4.85
CA PRO A 81 -7.75 -0.30 3.54
C PRO A 81 -6.50 0.36 2.93
N ILE A 82 -5.72 1.07 3.75
CA ILE A 82 -4.52 1.81 3.37
C ILE A 82 -3.45 1.60 4.43
N ASP A 83 -2.18 1.77 4.08
CA ASP A 83 -1.08 1.72 5.05
C ASP A 83 -1.17 2.90 6.01
N PHE A 84 -1.74 2.63 7.20
CA PHE A 84 -1.88 3.62 8.27
C PHE A 84 -0.51 4.15 8.71
N SER A 85 0.49 3.29 8.82
CA SER A 85 1.83 3.66 9.33
C SER A 85 2.60 4.53 8.34
N ALA A 86 2.48 4.26 7.04
CA ALA A 86 3.02 5.14 6.01
C ALA A 86 2.28 6.48 5.97
N THR A 87 0.94 6.44 6.08
CA THR A 87 0.10 7.64 6.04
C THR A 87 0.33 8.55 7.24
N GLU A 88 0.51 8.00 8.43
CA GLU A 88 0.85 8.74 9.65
C GLU A 88 2.22 9.42 9.52
N ARG A 89 3.24 8.69 9.05
CA ARG A 89 4.56 9.27 8.79
C ARG A 89 4.51 10.39 7.76
N GLU A 90 3.73 10.20 6.69
CA GLU A 90 3.53 11.23 5.68
C GLU A 90 2.81 12.46 6.24
N TYR A 91 1.83 12.26 7.12
CA TYR A 91 1.17 13.36 7.83
C TYR A 91 2.17 14.11 8.71
N LEU A 92 3.03 13.43 9.48
CA LEU A 92 4.05 14.09 10.30
C LEU A 92 5.04 14.90 9.46
N MET A 93 5.39 14.42 8.27
CA MET A 93 6.28 15.13 7.33
C MET A 93 5.60 16.30 6.61
N ASN A 94 4.29 16.19 6.34
CA ASN A 94 3.51 17.17 5.58
C ASN A 94 2.47 17.89 6.44
N ALA A 95 2.67 17.93 7.76
CA ALA A 95 1.70 18.41 8.72
C ALA A 95 1.35 19.87 8.38
N ARG A 96 0.11 20.10 7.98
CA ARG A 96 -0.39 21.46 7.75
C ARG A 96 -1.05 21.95 9.03
N PRO A 97 -0.68 23.14 9.53
CA PRO A 97 -1.34 23.70 10.71
C PRO A 97 -2.85 23.78 10.49
N GLY A 98 -3.62 23.25 11.43
CA GLY A 98 -5.09 23.25 11.40
C GLY A 98 -5.75 22.07 10.68
N LYS A 99 -5.01 21.07 10.19
CA LYS A 99 -5.60 19.81 9.70
C LYS A 99 -5.29 18.67 10.66
N SER A 100 -6.28 17.88 11.03
CA SER A 100 -6.07 16.69 11.84
C SER A 100 -5.55 15.52 11.00
N LEU A 101 -4.97 14.51 11.66
CA LEU A 101 -4.63 13.24 11.04
C LEU A 101 -5.89 12.58 10.44
N GLU A 102 -7.04 12.73 11.10
CA GLU A 102 -8.32 12.20 10.65
C GLU A 102 -8.75 12.83 9.32
N ASP A 103 -8.58 14.15 9.16
CA ASP A 103 -8.84 14.84 7.89
C ASP A 103 -7.91 14.37 6.78
N PHE A 104 -6.67 14.04 7.12
CA PHE A 104 -5.69 13.52 6.17
C PHE A 104 -6.03 12.09 5.73
N LEU A 105 -6.40 11.24 6.69
CA LEU A 105 -6.88 9.88 6.43
C LEU A 105 -8.17 9.90 5.60
N ALA A 106 -9.15 10.75 5.93
CA ALA A 106 -10.40 10.86 5.19
C ALA A 106 -10.17 11.21 3.71
N ARG A 107 -9.20 12.08 3.42
CA ARG A 107 -8.79 12.42 2.04
C ARG A 107 -8.13 11.25 1.33
N ARG A 108 -7.24 10.52 2.01
CA ARG A 108 -6.54 9.35 1.45
C ARG A 108 -7.48 8.18 1.21
N LEU A 109 -8.44 7.98 2.10
CA LEU A 109 -9.44 6.92 2.05
C LEU A 109 -10.50 7.11 0.95
N GLN A 110 -10.57 8.27 0.30
CA GLN A 110 -11.51 8.56 -0.80
C GLN A 110 -12.97 8.13 -0.51
N ASN A 111 -13.46 8.44 0.71
CA ASN A 111 -14.79 8.06 1.22
C ASN A 111 -14.97 6.56 1.58
N VAL A 112 -13.89 5.81 1.79
CA VAL A 112 -13.97 4.47 2.39
C VAL A 112 -13.82 4.58 3.90
N GLU A 113 -14.87 4.24 4.65
CA GLU A 113 -14.81 4.27 6.11
C GLU A 113 -13.98 3.11 6.66
N PRO A 114 -13.10 3.35 7.65
CA PRO A 114 -12.41 2.28 8.33
C PRO A 114 -13.39 1.44 9.14
N ILE A 115 -13.16 0.11 9.16
CA ILE A 115 -14.02 -0.79 9.92
C ILE A 115 -13.58 -0.74 11.38
N LYS A 116 -14.49 -0.25 12.23
CA LYS A 116 -14.27 -0.12 13.67
C LYS A 116 -14.85 -1.34 14.37
N VAL A 117 -14.02 -2.02 15.14
CA VAL A 117 -14.38 -3.24 15.86
C VAL A 117 -13.96 -3.09 17.31
N ARG A 118 -14.81 -3.60 18.20
CA ARG A 118 -14.54 -3.67 19.63
C ARG A 118 -14.38 -5.12 20.03
N ILE A 119 -13.52 -5.35 21.00
CA ILE A 119 -13.33 -6.65 21.62
C ILE A 119 -14.52 -6.94 22.53
N ASP A 120 -15.07 -8.14 22.41
CA ASP A 120 -16.13 -8.65 23.25
C ASP A 120 -15.60 -9.08 24.64
N ALA A 121 -16.52 -9.46 25.53
CA ALA A 121 -16.17 -9.88 26.88
C ALA A 121 -15.31 -11.17 26.93
N SER A 122 -15.22 -11.92 25.82
CA SER A 122 -14.41 -13.14 25.70
C SER A 122 -13.00 -12.87 25.16
N GLY A 123 -12.66 -11.62 24.86
CA GLY A 123 -11.38 -11.27 24.25
C GLY A 123 -11.36 -11.51 22.74
N GLN A 124 -12.51 -11.61 22.08
CA GLN A 124 -12.60 -11.84 20.64
C GLN A 124 -13.30 -10.67 19.95
N ALA A 125 -13.00 -10.46 18.68
CA ALA A 125 -13.64 -9.45 17.86
C ALA A 125 -13.80 -10.02 16.46
N VAL A 126 -15.01 -9.98 15.89
CA VAL A 126 -15.24 -10.43 14.52
C VAL A 126 -15.51 -9.21 13.64
N ALA A 127 -14.71 -9.06 12.60
CA ALA A 127 -14.79 -7.97 11.64
C ALA A 127 -15.17 -8.52 10.27
N ARG A 128 -16.17 -7.95 9.61
CA ARG A 128 -16.48 -8.34 8.23
C ARG A 128 -15.74 -7.42 7.25
N VAL A 129 -14.71 -7.95 6.62
CA VAL A 129 -13.77 -7.25 5.73
C VAL A 129 -13.89 -7.78 4.31
N SER A 130 -13.75 -6.93 3.30
CA SER A 130 -13.67 -7.39 1.91
C SER A 130 -12.26 -7.90 1.60
N GLU A 131 -12.15 -8.77 0.59
CA GLU A 131 -10.86 -9.19 0.04
C GLU A 131 -9.97 -7.99 -0.32
N GLY A 132 -8.67 -8.10 -0.03
CA GLY A 132 -7.69 -7.07 -0.31
C GLY A 132 -6.64 -6.90 0.78
N ASP A 133 -5.78 -5.91 0.60
CA ASP A 133 -4.77 -5.52 1.59
C ASP A 133 -5.35 -4.51 2.57
N TRP A 134 -5.17 -4.81 3.85
CA TRP A 134 -5.67 -4.06 4.98
C TRP A 134 -4.55 -3.80 5.98
N TRP A 135 -4.73 -2.77 6.79
CA TRP A 135 -3.89 -2.46 7.93
C TRP A 135 -4.75 -2.39 9.16
N MET A 136 -4.42 -3.22 10.14
CA MET A 136 -5.03 -3.18 11.45
C MET A 136 -4.24 -2.23 12.35
N HIS A 137 -4.96 -1.26 12.90
CA HIS A 137 -4.51 -0.41 13.98
C HIS A 137 -5.35 -0.72 15.21
N ALA A 138 -4.74 -1.32 16.23
CA ALA A 138 -5.43 -1.58 17.48
C ALA A 138 -4.76 -0.80 18.61
N THR A 139 -5.57 -0.24 19.50
CA THR A 139 -5.11 0.48 20.68
C THR A 139 -5.86 -0.06 21.90
N SER A 140 -5.12 -0.49 22.92
CA SER A 140 -5.67 -0.98 24.18
C SER A 140 -5.12 -0.16 25.33
N ALA A 141 -6.02 0.34 26.18
CA ALA A 141 -5.66 0.91 27.47
C ALA A 141 -5.65 -0.22 28.50
N LEU A 142 -4.49 -0.47 29.10
CA LEU A 142 -4.32 -1.44 30.17
C LEU A 142 -4.75 -0.83 31.51
N THR A 143 -5.23 -1.67 32.43
CA THR A 143 -5.68 -1.25 33.77
C THR A 143 -4.57 -0.66 34.65
N ASN A 144 -3.31 -0.86 34.27
CA ASN A 144 -2.13 -0.32 34.94
C ASN A 144 -1.71 1.08 34.42
N GLY A 145 -2.50 1.71 33.55
CA GLY A 145 -2.18 3.01 32.96
C GLY A 145 -1.26 2.95 31.73
N GLU A 146 -0.88 1.76 31.28
CA GLU A 146 -0.13 1.59 30.04
C GLU A 146 -1.09 1.56 28.84
N SER A 147 -0.63 2.03 27.68
CA SER A 147 -1.31 1.84 26.40
C SER A 147 -0.46 0.97 25.50
N MET A 148 -1.09 -0.04 24.89
CA MET A 148 -0.47 -0.87 23.86
C MET A 148 -1.07 -0.52 22.51
N GLU A 149 -0.21 -0.49 21.51
CA GLU A 149 -0.56 -0.24 20.12
C GLU A 149 -0.07 -1.39 19.24
N TRP A 150 -0.95 -1.89 18.37
CA TRP A 150 -0.63 -2.87 17.35
C TRP A 150 -0.81 -2.28 15.96
N ARG A 151 0.16 -2.54 15.08
CA ARG A 151 0.17 -2.13 13.68
C ARG A 151 0.48 -3.35 12.83
N VAL A 152 -0.55 -3.96 12.25
CA VAL A 152 -0.41 -5.24 11.55
C VAL A 152 -0.90 -5.12 10.10
N PRO A 153 -0.04 -5.35 9.10
CA PRO A 153 -0.47 -5.50 7.73
C PRO A 153 -1.17 -6.86 7.55
N LEU A 154 -2.30 -6.85 6.85
CA LEU A 154 -3.18 -8.01 6.65
C LEU A 154 -3.50 -8.15 5.17
N THR A 155 -3.34 -9.34 4.62
CA THR A 155 -3.81 -9.66 3.27
C THR A 155 -5.01 -10.59 3.38
N ILE A 156 -6.19 -10.02 3.22
CA ILE A 156 -7.47 -10.74 3.32
C ILE A 156 -7.74 -11.43 2.00
N SER A 157 -7.77 -12.76 2.06
CA SER A 157 -8.11 -13.64 0.95
C SER A 157 -9.48 -14.28 1.14
N ARG A 158 -9.91 -15.14 0.21
CA ARG A 158 -11.21 -15.84 0.21
C ARG A 158 -11.47 -16.80 1.38
N LYS A 159 -10.56 -16.89 2.35
CA LYS A 159 -10.68 -17.80 3.49
C LYS A 159 -10.80 -16.99 4.78
N PRO A 160 -11.62 -17.44 5.74
CA PRO A 160 -11.64 -16.83 7.06
C PRO A 160 -10.24 -16.92 7.67
N GLN A 161 -9.80 -15.81 8.25
CA GLN A 161 -8.49 -15.71 8.89
C GLN A 161 -8.66 -15.39 10.37
N THR A 162 -7.68 -15.82 11.15
CA THR A 162 -7.63 -15.54 12.58
C THR A 162 -6.33 -14.82 12.90
N ILE A 163 -6.43 -13.64 13.50
CA ILE A 163 -5.27 -12.86 13.93
C ILE A 163 -5.24 -12.86 15.45
N GLU A 164 -4.06 -13.14 16.00
CA GLU A 164 -3.84 -13.06 17.44
C GLU A 164 -3.14 -11.76 17.81
N LEU A 165 -3.69 -11.02 18.76
CA LEU A 165 -3.10 -9.83 19.36
C LEU A 165 -2.61 -10.16 20.77
N SER A 166 -1.32 -9.96 21.05
CA SER A 166 -0.69 -10.26 22.34
C SER A 166 0.27 -9.15 22.77
N SER A 167 0.78 -9.19 24.00
CA SER A 167 1.80 -8.23 24.45
C SER A 167 3.10 -8.34 23.67
N ASP A 168 3.41 -9.52 23.14
CA ASP A 168 4.69 -9.81 22.49
C ASP A 168 4.72 -9.34 21.04
N ASN A 169 3.55 -9.14 20.41
CA ASN A 169 3.41 -8.60 19.06
C ASN A 169 2.95 -7.14 19.02
N ALA A 170 2.92 -6.47 20.18
CA ALA A 170 2.64 -5.05 20.26
C ALA A 170 3.77 -4.26 19.57
N TYR A 171 3.38 -3.31 18.73
CA TYR A 171 4.31 -2.43 18.04
C TYR A 171 4.90 -1.41 19.02
N GLU A 172 4.06 -0.82 19.86
CA GLU A 172 4.49 0.16 20.86
C GLU A 172 3.79 -0.08 22.20
N ARG A 173 4.54 0.07 23.29
CA ARG A 173 4.05 0.03 24.67
C ARG A 173 4.41 1.34 25.34
N THR A 174 3.42 2.20 25.54
CA THR A 174 3.61 3.50 26.18
C THR A 174 3.09 3.43 27.60
N LYS A 175 3.91 3.78 28.59
CA LYS A 175 3.46 3.92 29.97
C LYS A 175 3.01 5.35 30.20
N LYS A 176 1.72 5.59 30.51
CA LYS A 176 1.31 6.90 31.01
C LYS A 176 1.61 6.96 32.50
N PHE A 177 2.34 8.00 32.90
CA PHE A 177 2.67 8.31 34.29
C PHE A 177 1.66 9.28 34.87
#